data_AF-A0A9W9QFI6-F1
#
_entry.id   AF-A0A9W9QFI6-F1
#
_cell.length_a   1.000
_cell.length_b   1.000
_cell.length_c   1.000
_cell.angle_alpha   90.00
_cell.angle_beta   90.00
_cell.angle_gamma   90.00
#
_symmetry.space_group_name_H-M   'P 1'
#
loop_
_entity.id
_entity.type
_entity.pdbx_description
1 polymer ?
#
loop_
_entity_poly.entity_id
_entity_poly.type
_entity_poly.pdbx_seq_one_letter_code
_entity_poly.pdbx_strand_id
1 'polypeptide(L)'
;MIRVLHQDLDMSFGVVAPFRSDHPILQNLAPTTIANTTKNNTLAIYISGSSLLTELSRLNDEAGQLMLGSSANLTGTGQNFRVEDVDYEIKAAFGIIVDYGLQRYHIYGGRPSTIIDFENIKVLRMGSTYELLKECMMKYWGWKHAGGYGV
;
A
#
# COMPACT_ATOMS: atom_id res chain seq x y z
N MET A 1 -5.81 16.39 -1.87
CA MET A 1 -5.24 15.86 -0.62
C MET A 1 -4.19 14.79 -0.88
N ILE A 2 -4.54 13.64 -1.47
CA ILE A 2 -3.63 12.51 -1.69
C ILE A 2 -2.32 12.93 -2.39
N ARG A 3 -2.40 13.69 -3.50
CA ARG A 3 -1.22 14.22 -4.20
C ARG A 3 -0.28 14.98 -3.28
N VAL A 4 -0.80 15.87 -2.43
CA VAL A 4 0.03 16.69 -1.52
C VAL A 4 0.70 15.83 -0.47
N LEU A 5 -0.05 14.91 0.16
CA LEU A 5 0.52 13.98 1.15
C LEU A 5 1.64 13.13 0.53
N HIS A 6 1.42 12.63 -0.68
CA HIS A 6 2.40 11.74 -1.32
C HIS A 6 3.56 12.48 -1.98
N GLN A 7 3.29 13.40 -2.92
CA GLN A 7 4.31 14.04 -3.75
C GLN A 7 4.98 15.22 -3.04
N ASP A 8 4.21 16.03 -2.30
CA ASP A 8 4.73 17.25 -1.69
C ASP A 8 5.33 16.97 -0.29
N LEU A 9 4.89 15.90 0.40
CA LEU A 9 5.30 15.57 1.78
C LEU A 9 6.01 14.21 1.92
N ASP A 10 6.37 13.53 0.83
CA ASP A 10 7.04 12.21 0.79
C ASP A 10 6.39 11.14 1.72
N MET A 11 5.05 11.13 1.80
CA MET A 11 4.35 10.14 2.60
C MET A 11 3.97 8.92 1.77
N SER A 12 4.17 7.75 2.37
CA SER A 12 3.71 6.47 1.83
C SER A 12 2.51 5.97 2.64
N PHE A 13 1.43 5.58 1.96
CA PHE A 13 0.23 5.07 2.58
C PHE A 13 -0.61 4.27 1.58
N GLY A 14 -1.55 3.48 2.09
CA GLY A 14 -2.57 2.82 1.30
C GLY A 14 -3.79 3.72 1.13
N VAL A 15 -4.33 3.71 -0.08
CA VAL A 15 -5.60 4.34 -0.44
C VAL A 15 -6.57 3.24 -0.84
N VAL A 16 -7.80 3.28 -0.32
CA VAL A 16 -8.91 2.50 -0.87
C VAL A 16 -9.83 3.45 -1.63
N ALA A 17 -10.14 3.08 -2.87
CA ALA A 17 -11.00 3.87 -3.73
C ALA A 17 -11.79 2.96 -4.70
N PRO A 18 -12.94 3.44 -5.22
CA PRO A 18 -13.60 2.81 -6.36
C PRO A 18 -12.64 2.69 -7.55
N PHE A 19 -12.80 1.63 -8.34
CA PHE A 19 -12.06 1.46 -9.58
C PHE A 19 -12.98 1.44 -10.78
N ARG A 20 -12.43 1.82 -11.94
CA ARG A 20 -13.10 1.75 -13.22
C ARG A 20 -12.94 0.35 -13.80
N SER A 21 -13.99 -0.47 -13.71
CA SER A 21 -13.93 -1.84 -14.22
C SER A 21 -13.64 -1.91 -15.71
N ASP A 22 -14.06 -0.90 -16.49
CA ASP A 22 -13.80 -0.75 -17.92
C ASP A 22 -12.37 -0.32 -18.27
N HIS A 23 -11.51 -0.07 -17.28
CA HIS A 23 -10.14 0.37 -17.53
C HIS A 23 -9.32 -0.73 -18.22
N PRO A 24 -8.60 -0.44 -19.34
CA PRO A 24 -7.90 -1.46 -20.13
C PRO A 24 -6.95 -2.35 -19.32
N ILE A 25 -6.18 -1.75 -18.39
CA ILE A 25 -5.26 -2.51 -17.52
C ILE A 25 -5.99 -3.54 -16.65
N LEU A 26 -7.20 -3.22 -16.16
CA LEU A 26 -7.99 -4.14 -15.34
C LEU A 26 -8.71 -5.19 -16.19
N GLN A 27 -9.14 -4.83 -17.39
CA GLN A 27 -9.73 -5.77 -18.35
C GLN A 27 -8.73 -6.85 -18.82
N ASN A 28 -7.43 -6.57 -18.76
CA ASN A 28 -6.38 -7.54 -19.06
C ASN A 28 -6.13 -8.56 -17.94
N LEU A 29 -6.73 -8.40 -16.76
CA LEU A 29 -6.54 -9.31 -15.63
C LEU A 29 -7.51 -10.49 -15.70
N ALA A 30 -7.05 -11.67 -15.26
CA ALA A 30 -7.92 -12.82 -15.11
C ALA A 30 -9.05 -12.50 -14.10
N PRO A 31 -10.27 -13.06 -14.28
CA PRO A 31 -11.37 -12.84 -13.34
C PRO A 31 -11.04 -13.19 -11.89
N THR A 32 -10.24 -14.25 -11.68
CA THR A 32 -9.75 -14.67 -10.37
C THR A 32 -8.81 -13.63 -9.75
N THR A 33 -7.96 -12.99 -10.55
CA THR A 33 -7.08 -11.91 -10.10
C THR A 33 -7.90 -10.69 -9.66
N ILE A 34 -8.92 -10.30 -10.43
CA ILE A 34 -9.83 -9.21 -10.04
C ILE A 34 -10.55 -9.54 -8.73
N ALA A 35 -11.10 -10.74 -8.60
CA ALA A 35 -11.80 -11.18 -7.39
C ALA A 35 -10.90 -11.15 -6.15
N ASN A 36 -9.61 -11.48 -6.30
CA ASN A 36 -8.65 -11.49 -5.21
C ASN A 36 -8.03 -10.12 -4.88
N THR A 37 -8.24 -9.10 -5.72
CA THR A 37 -7.60 -7.79 -5.58
C THR A 37 -8.59 -6.65 -5.34
N THR A 38 -9.89 -6.95 -5.42
CA THR A 38 -10.98 -6.00 -5.24
C THR A 38 -11.94 -6.47 -4.14
N LYS A 39 -12.59 -5.52 -3.47
CA LYS A 39 -13.64 -5.78 -2.48
C LYS A 39 -14.68 -4.68 -2.54
N ASN A 40 -15.97 -5.03 -2.59
CA ASN A 40 -17.08 -4.06 -2.62
C ASN A 40 -16.90 -2.96 -3.68
N ASN A 41 -16.49 -3.32 -4.91
CA ASN A 41 -16.16 -2.39 -6.01
C ASN A 41 -15.03 -1.39 -5.71
N THR A 42 -14.21 -1.66 -4.70
CA THR A 42 -13.03 -0.86 -4.37
C THR A 42 -11.76 -1.66 -4.57
N LEU A 43 -10.65 -0.94 -4.78
CA LEU A 43 -9.31 -1.48 -4.86
C LEU A 43 -8.41 -0.74 -3.86
N ALA A 44 -7.50 -1.48 -3.22
CA ALA A 44 -6.50 -0.91 -2.32
C ALA A 44 -5.18 -0.69 -3.08
N ILE A 45 -4.70 0.56 -3.11
CA ILE A 45 -3.46 0.95 -3.78
C ILE A 45 -2.49 1.43 -2.72
N TYR A 46 -1.31 0.81 -2.64
CA TYR A 46 -0.22 1.36 -1.88
C TYR A 46 0.55 2.36 -2.75
N ILE A 47 0.69 3.60 -2.26
CA ILE A 47 1.51 4.62 -2.90
C ILE A 47 2.77 4.85 -2.06
N SER A 48 3.93 4.89 -2.72
CA SER A 48 5.23 5.07 -2.08
C SER A 48 6.11 6.00 -2.90
N GLY A 49 6.85 6.88 -2.22
CA GLY A 49 7.88 7.73 -2.83
C GLY A 49 9.24 7.04 -3.03
N SER A 50 9.33 5.74 -2.76
CA SER A 50 10.58 4.99 -2.93
C SER A 50 10.97 4.87 -4.40
N SER A 51 12.22 5.19 -4.73
CA SER A 51 12.75 5.16 -6.10
C SER A 51 12.49 3.85 -6.85
N LEU A 52 12.65 2.70 -6.19
CA LEU A 52 12.36 1.40 -6.78
C LEU A 52 10.89 1.25 -7.17
N LEU A 53 9.96 1.55 -6.27
CA LEU A 53 8.53 1.41 -6.59
C LEU A 53 8.09 2.42 -7.65
N THR A 54 8.63 3.64 -7.62
CA THR A 54 8.36 4.65 -8.66
C THR A 54 8.79 4.15 -10.04
N GLU A 55 10.00 3.59 -10.15
CA GLU A 55 10.50 3.09 -11.43
C GLU A 55 9.75 1.83 -11.89
N LEU A 56 9.42 0.92 -10.97
CA LEU A 56 8.56 -0.23 -11.28
C LEU A 56 7.17 0.21 -11.73
N SER A 57 6.58 1.24 -11.12
CA SER A 57 5.29 1.79 -11.56
C SER A 57 5.39 2.36 -12.98
N ARG A 58 6.45 3.11 -13.30
CA ARG A 58 6.69 3.65 -14.65
C ARG A 58 6.81 2.52 -15.69
N LEU A 59 7.63 1.51 -15.42
CA LEU A 59 7.82 0.37 -16.31
C LEU A 59 6.55 -0.45 -16.52
N ASN A 60 5.77 -0.68 -15.46
CA ASN A 60 4.49 -1.39 -15.56
C ASN A 60 3.47 -0.58 -16.37
N ASP A 61 3.40 0.74 -16.17
CA ASP A 61 2.51 1.62 -16.94
C ASP A 61 2.83 1.59 -18.44
N GLU A 62 4.12 1.74 -18.79
CA GLU A 62 4.60 1.64 -20.18
C GLU A 62 4.32 0.27 -20.81
N ALA A 63 4.36 -0.79 -20.01
CA ALA A 63 4.04 -2.15 -20.44
C ALA A 63 2.52 -2.47 -20.45
N GLY A 64 1.67 -1.55 -19.98
CA GLY A 64 0.24 -1.80 -19.81
C GLY A 64 -0.08 -2.88 -18.76
N GLN A 65 0.79 -3.04 -17.76
CA GLN A 65 0.71 -4.05 -16.70
C GLN A 65 0.28 -3.44 -15.37
N LEU A 66 -0.35 -4.27 -14.53
CA LEU A 66 -0.62 -3.93 -13.13
C LEU A 66 0.29 -4.75 -12.21
N MET A 67 0.99 -4.06 -11.31
CA MET A 67 1.71 -4.72 -10.24
C MET A 67 0.76 -5.00 -9.07
N LEU A 68 0.64 -6.28 -8.70
CA LEU A 68 -0.12 -6.74 -7.56
C LEU A 68 0.84 -7.43 -6.59
N GLY A 69 0.66 -7.22 -5.30
CA GLY A 69 1.53 -7.81 -4.29
C GLY A 69 0.85 -7.92 -2.93
N SER A 70 1.05 -9.05 -2.28
CA SER A 70 0.87 -9.18 -0.83
C SER A 70 2.17 -8.82 -0.12
N SER A 71 2.13 -8.75 1.20
CA SER A 71 3.35 -8.66 1.99
C SER A 71 4.18 -9.95 1.83
N ALA A 72 5.50 -9.81 1.82
CA ALA A 72 6.45 -10.92 1.61
C ALA A 72 6.71 -11.67 2.94
N ASN A 73 5.66 -12.28 3.47
CA ASN A 73 5.67 -13.04 4.73
C ASN A 73 4.56 -14.09 4.72
N LEU A 74 4.68 -15.06 5.62
CA LEU A 74 3.59 -15.99 5.88
C LEU A 74 2.39 -15.29 6.51
N THR A 75 1.19 -15.73 6.14
CA THR A 75 -0.05 -15.16 6.66
C THR A 75 -0.05 -15.20 8.19
N GLY A 76 -0.27 -14.03 8.81
CA GLY A 76 -0.38 -13.91 10.27
C GLY A 76 0.93 -13.73 11.03
N THR A 77 2.09 -13.73 10.37
CA THR A 77 3.40 -13.58 11.06
C THR A 77 3.87 -12.13 11.21
N GLY A 78 3.13 -11.18 10.64
CA GLY A 78 3.50 -9.76 10.66
C GLY A 78 4.39 -9.36 9.47
N GLN A 79 4.71 -8.07 9.38
CA GLN A 79 5.48 -7.53 8.26
C GLN A 79 6.98 -7.76 8.45
N ASN A 80 7.65 -8.27 7.42
CA ASN A 80 9.12 -8.31 7.36
C ASN A 80 9.68 -7.00 6.81
N PHE A 81 10.83 -6.57 7.34
CA PHE A 81 11.47 -5.29 7.00
C PHE A 81 12.86 -5.42 6.37
N ARG A 82 13.36 -6.64 6.20
CA ARG A 82 14.60 -6.97 5.48
C ARG A 82 14.52 -8.41 4.98
N VAL A 83 15.35 -8.76 4.00
CA VAL A 83 15.30 -10.07 3.33
C VAL A 83 15.64 -11.23 4.27
N GLU A 84 16.51 -10.99 5.24
CA GLU A 84 16.95 -12.00 6.20
C GLU A 84 15.81 -12.51 7.08
N ASP A 85 14.80 -11.67 7.34
CA ASP A 85 13.64 -12.02 8.16
C ASP A 85 12.54 -12.72 7.35
N VAL A 86 12.66 -12.77 6.01
CA VAL A 86 11.69 -13.46 5.16
C VAL A 86 11.88 -14.97 5.25
N ASP A 87 10.77 -15.69 5.47
CA ASP A 87 10.72 -17.14 5.56
C ASP A 87 11.38 -17.79 4.33
N TYR A 88 12.11 -18.90 4.56
CA TYR A 88 12.80 -19.60 3.47
C TYR A 88 11.85 -20.05 2.37
N GLU A 89 10.67 -20.57 2.73
CA GLU A 89 9.66 -21.03 1.77
C GLU A 89 9.14 -19.90 0.88
N ILE A 90 9.01 -18.70 1.42
CA ILE A 90 8.68 -17.50 0.64
C ILE A 90 9.83 -17.20 -0.31
N LYS A 91 11.06 -17.05 0.19
CA LYS A 91 12.23 -16.75 -0.66
C LYS A 91 12.42 -17.75 -1.80
N ALA A 92 12.24 -19.05 -1.52
CA ALA A 92 12.39 -20.12 -2.49
C ALA A 92 11.30 -20.10 -3.59
N ALA A 93 10.15 -19.47 -3.35
CA ALA A 93 9.06 -19.37 -4.31
C ALA A 93 9.21 -18.20 -5.31
N PHE A 94 10.13 -17.26 -5.08
CA PHE A 94 10.32 -16.09 -5.95
C PHE A 94 11.58 -16.23 -6.80
N GLY A 95 11.46 -15.93 -8.10
CA GLY A 95 12.61 -15.95 -9.02
C GLY A 95 13.54 -14.74 -8.89
N ILE A 96 13.11 -13.67 -8.22
CA ILE A 96 13.87 -12.43 -8.04
C ILE A 96 13.66 -11.93 -6.61
N ILE A 97 14.76 -11.59 -5.94
CA ILE A 97 14.79 -10.95 -4.63
C ILE A 97 15.59 -9.66 -4.77
N VAL A 98 15.02 -8.55 -4.31
CA VAL A 98 15.67 -7.23 -4.32
C VAL A 98 15.97 -6.83 -2.88
N ASP A 99 17.25 -6.86 -2.51
CA ASP A 99 17.70 -6.59 -1.15
C ASP A 99 18.33 -5.19 -1.04
N TYR A 100 17.66 -4.29 -0.32
CA TYR A 100 18.13 -2.92 -0.03
C TYR A 100 18.46 -2.76 1.47
N GLY A 101 18.57 -3.87 2.20
CA GLY A 101 18.74 -3.89 3.64
C GLY A 101 17.47 -3.52 4.41
N LEU A 102 17.67 -2.94 5.60
CA LEU A 102 16.58 -2.65 6.54
C LEU A 102 15.69 -1.49 6.08
N GLN A 103 14.41 -1.77 5.90
CA GLN A 103 13.40 -0.82 5.45
C GLN A 103 13.13 0.28 6.52
N ARG A 104 13.07 1.56 6.09
CA ARG A 104 13.02 2.75 6.96
C ARG A 104 11.85 2.81 7.97
N TYR A 105 10.75 2.13 7.69
CA TYR A 105 9.55 2.12 8.52
C TYR A 105 9.52 1.01 9.57
N HIS A 106 10.59 0.20 9.71
CA HIS A 106 10.72 -0.79 10.79
C HIS A 106 10.56 -0.15 12.19
N ILE A 107 10.92 1.13 12.32
CA ILE A 107 10.80 1.91 13.56
C ILE A 107 9.37 2.03 14.09
N TYR A 108 8.35 1.77 13.25
CA TYR A 108 6.94 1.81 13.64
C TYR A 108 6.46 0.49 14.29
N GLY A 109 7.35 -0.24 14.97
CA GLY A 109 7.01 -1.40 15.78
C GLY A 109 6.41 -2.55 14.98
N GLY A 110 6.92 -2.80 13.77
CA GLY A 110 6.44 -3.90 12.93
C GLY A 110 5.09 -3.66 12.23
N ARG A 111 4.50 -2.46 12.36
CA ARG A 111 3.20 -2.14 11.74
C ARG A 111 3.33 -2.09 10.21
N PRO A 112 2.38 -2.69 9.45
CA PRO A 112 2.29 -2.48 8.00
C PRO A 112 1.78 -1.07 7.67
N SER A 113 1.68 -0.72 6.39
CA SER A 113 1.26 0.62 5.96
C SER A 113 -0.11 1.05 6.50
N THR A 114 -0.25 2.35 6.82
CA THR A 114 -1.56 2.97 7.10
C THR A 114 -2.44 2.92 5.87
N ILE A 115 -3.73 2.59 6.01
CA ILE A 115 -4.70 2.57 4.90
C ILE A 115 -5.86 3.51 5.21
N ILE A 116 -6.18 4.40 4.27
CA ILE A 116 -7.27 5.36 4.37
C ILE A 116 -8.20 5.24 3.17
N ASP A 117 -9.50 5.22 3.46
CA ASP A 117 -10.55 5.52 2.50
C ASP A 117 -10.83 7.03 2.57
N PHE A 118 -10.33 7.77 1.57
CA PHE A 118 -10.45 9.22 1.54
C PHE A 118 -11.84 9.70 1.12
N GLU A 119 -12.61 8.86 0.42
CA GLU A 119 -13.98 9.18 0.00
C GLU A 119 -14.91 9.20 1.21
N ASN A 120 -14.81 8.18 2.06
CA ASN A 120 -15.61 8.07 3.28
C ASN A 120 -14.93 8.65 4.53
N ILE A 121 -13.75 9.26 4.37
CA ILE A 121 -12.98 9.90 5.45
C ILE A 121 -12.72 8.89 6.60
N LYS A 122 -12.38 7.65 6.24
CA LYS A 122 -12.26 6.53 7.18
C LYS A 122 -10.84 5.97 7.19
N VAL A 123 -10.29 5.79 8.39
CA VAL A 123 -9.05 5.03 8.59
C VAL A 123 -9.42 3.56 8.62
N LEU A 124 -8.91 2.80 7.63
CA LEU A 124 -9.15 1.36 7.53
C LEU A 124 -8.07 0.56 8.27
N ARG A 125 -6.86 1.10 8.37
CA ARG A 125 -5.77 0.52 9.15
C ARG A 125 -4.87 1.62 9.69
N MET A 126 -4.69 1.67 11.01
CA MET A 126 -3.64 2.47 11.64
C MET A 126 -2.33 1.69 11.53
N GLY A 127 -1.43 2.16 10.65
CA GLY A 127 -0.19 1.46 10.32
C GLY A 127 1.05 2.29 10.61
N SER A 128 2.14 2.00 9.90
CA SER A 128 3.31 2.88 9.86
C SER A 128 2.89 4.29 9.45
N THR A 129 3.52 5.30 10.05
CA THR A 129 3.31 6.74 9.78
C THR A 129 1.89 7.26 9.99
N TYR A 130 0.99 6.53 10.65
CA TYR A 130 -0.40 6.96 10.88
C TYR A 130 -0.46 8.33 11.58
N GLU A 131 0.35 8.49 12.61
CA GLU A 131 0.37 9.67 13.47
C GLU A 131 0.84 10.90 12.68
N LEU A 132 1.85 10.74 11.82
CA LEU A 132 2.31 11.80 10.91
C LEU A 132 1.25 12.16 9.87
N LEU A 133 0.57 11.15 9.32
CA LEU A 133 -0.45 11.34 8.29
C LEU A 133 -1.65 12.10 8.87
N LYS A 134 -2.08 11.70 10.07
CA LYS A 134 -3.11 12.39 10.85
C LYS A 134 -2.72 13.84 11.12
N GLU A 135 -1.48 14.09 11.57
CA GLU A 135 -1.00 15.45 11.86
C GLU A 135 -1.04 16.35 10.61
N CYS A 136 -0.52 15.86 9.48
CA CYS A 136 -0.56 16.60 8.21
C CYS A 136 -2.00 16.86 7.75
N MET A 137 -2.86 15.84 7.85
CA MET A 137 -4.27 15.95 7.46
C MET A 137 -5.03 16.96 8.33
N MET A 138 -4.79 16.96 9.65
CA MET A 138 -5.35 17.95 10.59
C MET A 138 -4.86 19.35 10.25
N LYS A 139 -3.55 19.53 10.07
CA LYS A 139 -2.93 20.84 9.85
C LYS A 139 -3.38 21.52 8.57
N TYR A 140 -3.41 20.79 7.45
CA TYR A 140 -3.66 21.39 6.13
C TYR A 140 -5.13 21.35 5.70
N TRP A 141 -5.94 20.43 6.25
CA TRP A 141 -7.34 20.26 5.84
C TRP A 141 -8.34 20.22 7.00
N GLY A 142 -7.90 20.48 8.24
CA GLY A 142 -8.79 20.44 9.41
C GLY A 142 -9.42 19.07 9.63
N TRP A 143 -8.79 18.00 9.13
CA TRP A 143 -9.34 16.65 9.17
C TRP A 143 -9.59 16.21 10.62
N LYS A 144 -10.83 15.84 10.95
CA LYS A 144 -11.17 15.28 12.27
C LYS A 144 -11.62 13.85 12.06
N HIS A 145 -10.86 12.91 12.60
CA HIS A 145 -11.25 11.50 12.56
C HIS A 145 -12.59 11.33 13.31
N ALA A 146 -13.64 10.91 12.59
CA ALA A 146 -14.83 10.36 13.22
C ALA A 146 -14.46 8.96 13.75
N GLY A 147 -14.14 8.90 15.04
CA GLY A 147 -13.70 7.67 15.70
C GLY A 147 -14.80 6.60 15.67
N GLY A 148 -14.45 5.43 15.15
CA GLY A 148 -15.09 4.16 15.45
C GLY A 148 -13.97 3.14 15.66
N TYR A 149 -13.60 2.89 16.91
CA TYR A 149 -12.64 1.85 17.28
C TYR A 149 -13.30 0.49 17.05
N GLY A 150 -13.11 -0.07 15.85
CA GLY A 150 -13.36 -1.49 15.59
C GLY A 150 -12.03 -2.21 15.65
N VAL A 151 -11.79 -2.93 16.75
CA VAL A 151 -10.85 -4.06 16.79
C VAL A 151 -11.44 -5.19 15.95
#